data_AF-A0A351MLB8-F1
#
_entry.id   AF-A0A351MLB8-F1
#
_cell.length_a   1.000
_cell.length_b   1.000
_cell.length_c   1.000
_cell.angle_alpha   90.00
_cell.angle_beta   90.00
_cell.angle_gamma   90.00
#
_symmetry.space_group_name_H-M   'P 1'
#
loop_
_entity.id
_entity.type
_entity.pdbx_description
1 polymer ?
#
loop_
_entity_poly.entity_id
_entity_poly.type
_entity_poly.pdbx_seq_one_letter_code
_entity_poly.pdbx_strand_id
1 'polypeptide(L)'
;DIKDWDVAPPLLQDEYTMEDALVVGGMLITLLNQCARVKIGCIAQVVNVIAPIMTQAAGPAWRQTIFWPFAQASRHGRGTVLRALVDSPRYDSAARQGAPVLALAAVRPDDDAARLTLFAVNRSLTEPLAVEVDARSFGDFTAIDHQVLRHADLLATNTAEAPDNVRPAAAQAARPEGGRVRLELPPASWSVVRLS
;
A
#
# COMPACT_ATOMS: atom_id res chain seq x y z
N ASP A 1 13.40 22.59 25.00
CA ASP A 1 13.59 21.33 25.75
C ASP A 1 12.29 20.88 26.36
N ILE A 2 11.93 19.63 26.10
CA ILE A 2 10.82 18.94 26.76
C ILE A 2 11.27 18.62 28.18
N LYS A 3 10.49 19.00 29.20
CA LYS A 3 10.80 18.75 30.60
C LYS A 3 10.15 17.45 31.06
N ASP A 4 10.74 16.85 32.09
CA ASP A 4 10.09 15.75 32.79
C ASP A 4 8.72 16.20 33.32
N TRP A 5 7.69 15.37 33.09
CA TRP A 5 6.30 15.60 33.52
C TRP A 5 5.51 16.70 32.79
N ASP A 6 5.98 17.17 31.63
CA ASP A 6 5.15 18.02 30.76
C ASP A 6 3.85 17.27 30.36
N VAL A 7 2.74 18.00 30.28
CA VAL A 7 1.44 17.44 29.87
C VAL A 7 1.38 17.37 28.35
N ALA A 8 1.21 16.16 27.80
CA ALA A 8 1.11 15.90 26.35
C ALA A 8 2.22 16.57 25.49
N PRO A 9 3.52 16.38 25.83
CA PRO A 9 4.60 16.91 25.02
C PRO A 9 4.61 16.27 23.63
N PRO A 10 5.17 16.95 22.61
CA PRO A 10 5.22 16.48 21.23
C PRO A 10 6.27 15.36 21.05
N LEU A 11 5.98 14.18 21.60
CA LEU A 11 6.86 13.02 21.55
C LEU A 11 6.49 12.12 20.38
N LEU A 12 7.51 11.54 19.74
CA LEU A 12 7.37 10.52 18.69
C LEU A 12 6.47 11.00 17.53
N GLN A 13 6.55 12.29 17.18
CA GLN A 13 5.81 12.89 16.08
C GLN A 13 6.60 12.79 14.78
N ASP A 14 6.85 11.55 14.34
CA ASP A 14 7.63 11.26 13.14
C ASP A 14 6.91 11.78 11.89
N GLU A 15 7.65 12.40 10.98
CA GLU A 15 7.16 12.77 9.65
C GLU A 15 7.51 11.65 8.67
N TYR A 16 6.48 10.96 8.16
CA TYR A 16 6.68 9.83 7.27
C TYR A 16 6.85 10.24 5.81
N THR A 17 7.77 9.55 5.15
CA THR A 17 8.17 9.77 3.76
C THR A 17 7.42 8.84 2.79
N MET A 18 7.65 9.01 1.48
CA MET A 18 7.11 8.11 0.46
C MET A 18 7.69 6.69 0.62
N GLU A 19 8.97 6.53 0.96
CA GLU A 19 9.55 5.20 1.20
C GLU A 19 8.95 4.49 2.42
N ASP A 20 8.63 5.23 3.49
CA ASP A 20 7.93 4.67 4.65
C ASP A 20 6.55 4.10 4.26
N ALA A 21 5.82 4.80 3.38
CA ALA A 21 4.54 4.33 2.86
C ALA A 21 4.68 3.02 2.07
N LEU A 22 5.77 2.83 1.31
CA LEU A 22 6.05 1.56 0.61
C LEU A 22 6.32 0.43 1.59
N VAL A 23 7.07 0.70 2.66
CA VAL A 23 7.34 -0.28 3.72
C VAL A 23 6.04 -0.68 4.42
N VAL A 24 5.20 0.28 4.83
CA VAL A 24 3.89 0.02 5.42
C VAL A 24 2.99 -0.78 4.46
N GLY A 25 2.96 -0.43 3.19
CA GLY A 25 2.24 -1.20 2.15
C GLY A 25 2.72 -2.65 2.07
N GLY A 26 4.04 -2.88 2.10
CA GLY A 26 4.64 -4.22 2.14
C GLY A 26 4.32 -5.01 3.41
N MET A 27 4.29 -4.36 4.57
CA MET A 27 3.86 -4.97 5.84
C MET A 27 2.38 -5.37 5.79
N LEU A 28 1.50 -4.53 5.26
CA LEU A 28 0.08 -4.83 5.09
C LEU A 28 -0.14 -6.02 4.15
N ILE A 29 0.57 -6.09 3.02
CA ILE A 29 0.58 -7.26 2.12
C ILE A 29 1.01 -8.52 2.87
N THR A 30 2.04 -8.42 3.72
CA THR A 30 2.53 -9.55 4.53
C THR A 30 1.46 -10.02 5.52
N LEU A 31 0.78 -9.09 6.21
CA LEU A 31 -0.31 -9.42 7.13
C LEU A 31 -1.47 -10.10 6.43
N LEU A 32 -1.89 -9.58 5.25
CA LEU A 32 -2.92 -10.21 4.43
C LEU A 32 -2.52 -11.64 4.04
N ASN A 33 -1.31 -11.84 3.53
CA ASN A 33 -0.84 -13.17 3.11
C ASN A 33 -0.63 -14.13 4.29
N GLN A 34 -0.54 -13.64 5.53
CA GLN A 34 -0.43 -14.44 6.76
C GLN A 34 -1.73 -14.48 7.58
N CYS A 35 -2.86 -14.01 7.03
CA CYS A 35 -4.13 -13.88 7.74
C CYS A 35 -4.72 -15.22 8.21
N ALA A 36 -4.23 -16.35 7.70
CA ALA A 36 -4.58 -17.68 8.22
C ALA A 36 -4.20 -17.82 9.70
N ARG A 37 -3.11 -17.17 10.13
CA ARG A 37 -2.57 -17.22 11.50
C ARG A 37 -2.69 -15.88 12.22
N VAL A 38 -2.43 -14.78 11.53
CA VAL A 38 -2.52 -13.43 12.11
C VAL A 38 -3.97 -12.95 12.04
N LYS A 39 -4.64 -12.86 13.19
CA LYS A 39 -6.07 -12.50 13.28
C LYS A 39 -6.32 -11.07 13.76
N ILE A 40 -5.32 -10.44 14.38
CA ILE A 40 -5.39 -9.08 14.88
C ILE A 40 -4.08 -8.38 14.51
N GLY A 41 -4.19 -7.19 13.93
CA GLY A 41 -3.06 -6.30 13.66
C GLY A 41 -3.43 -4.88 14.05
N CYS A 42 -2.56 -4.21 14.80
CA CYS A 42 -2.75 -2.83 15.26
C CYS A 42 -1.63 -1.98 14.68
N ILE A 43 -1.97 -0.91 13.95
CA ILE A 43 -0.99 0.11 13.62
C ILE A 43 -0.69 0.93 14.88
N ALA A 44 0.58 0.98 15.26
CA ALA A 44 1.05 1.75 16.39
C ALA A 44 1.67 3.05 15.86
N GLN A 45 1.06 4.23 16.06
CA GLN A 45 -0.27 4.48 16.65
C GLN A 45 -1.19 5.17 15.64
N VAL A 46 -2.32 5.75 16.10
CA VAL A 46 -3.37 6.26 15.22
C VAL A 46 -3.27 7.77 15.00
N VAL A 47 -2.92 8.56 16.01
CA VAL A 47 -2.88 10.03 15.94
C VAL A 47 -1.61 10.59 16.60
N ASN A 48 -0.90 11.49 15.91
CA ASN A 48 0.35 12.18 16.30
C ASN A 48 1.57 11.28 16.57
N VAL A 49 1.46 10.33 17.49
CA VAL A 49 2.55 9.44 17.90
C VAL A 49 2.74 8.35 16.85
N ILE A 50 3.83 8.40 16.07
CA ILE A 50 4.19 7.45 15.01
C ILE A 50 2.96 7.03 14.19
N ALA A 51 2.22 8.04 13.73
CA ALA A 51 0.82 7.89 13.34
C ALA A 51 0.57 8.20 11.86
N PRO A 52 -0.44 7.58 11.23
CA PRO A 52 -0.91 7.96 9.91
C PRO A 52 -1.71 9.26 9.90
N ILE A 53 -2.21 9.72 11.05
CA ILE A 53 -3.00 10.95 11.18
C ILE A 53 -2.25 11.90 12.10
N MET A 54 -2.08 13.14 11.66
CA MET A 54 -1.48 14.21 12.45
C MET A 54 -2.50 15.30 12.73
N THR A 55 -2.35 15.96 13.87
CA THR A 55 -3.17 17.09 14.30
C THR A 55 -2.30 18.17 14.90
N GLN A 56 -2.64 19.43 14.68
CA GLN A 56 -2.04 20.55 15.38
C GLN A 56 -3.01 21.11 16.43
N ALA A 57 -2.50 21.53 17.59
CA ALA A 57 -3.32 22.15 18.63
C ALA A 57 -4.02 23.41 18.08
N ALA A 58 -5.36 23.44 18.19
CA ALA A 58 -6.21 24.47 17.60
C ALA A 58 -5.96 24.71 16.08
N GLY A 59 -5.49 23.67 15.38
CA GLY A 59 -5.09 23.74 13.97
C GLY A 59 -5.67 22.59 13.14
N PRO A 60 -5.14 22.38 11.93
CA PRO A 60 -5.65 21.36 11.02
C PRO A 60 -5.29 19.95 11.48
N ALA A 61 -5.98 18.99 10.87
CA ALA A 61 -5.59 17.58 10.86
C ALA A 61 -5.24 17.15 9.44
N TRP A 62 -4.19 16.35 9.27
CA TRP A 62 -3.76 15.88 7.95
C TRP A 62 -3.35 14.41 7.97
N ARG A 63 -3.20 13.87 6.75
CA ARG A 63 -2.84 12.47 6.49
C ARG A 63 -1.36 12.40 6.20
N GLN A 64 -0.62 11.59 6.94
CA GLN A 64 0.75 11.22 6.59
C GLN A 64 0.76 10.29 5.37
N THR A 65 1.93 10.11 4.75
CA THR A 65 2.10 9.22 3.59
C THR A 65 1.60 7.80 3.87
N ILE A 66 1.91 7.25 5.05
CA ILE A 66 1.53 5.90 5.50
C ILE A 66 0.02 5.72 5.72
N PHE A 67 -0.77 6.82 5.75
CA PHE A 67 -2.23 6.75 5.83
C PHE A 67 -2.82 6.01 4.63
N TRP A 68 -2.31 6.28 3.43
CA TRP A 68 -2.95 5.85 2.20
C TRP A 68 -2.93 4.33 2.00
N PRO A 69 -1.79 3.62 2.15
CA PRO A 69 -1.78 2.17 2.09
C PRO A 69 -2.69 1.54 3.16
N PHE A 70 -2.66 2.07 4.38
CA PHE A 70 -3.50 1.57 5.48
C PHE A 70 -5.00 1.75 5.19
N ALA A 71 -5.41 2.94 4.75
CA ALA A 71 -6.81 3.24 4.43
C ALA A 71 -7.33 2.36 3.27
N GLN A 72 -6.53 2.19 2.21
CA GLN A 72 -6.91 1.36 1.07
C GLN A 72 -6.96 -0.13 1.44
N ALA A 73 -5.98 -0.64 2.19
CA ALA A 73 -5.98 -2.02 2.68
C ALA A 73 -7.17 -2.29 3.62
N SER A 74 -7.48 -1.38 4.53
CA SER A 74 -8.64 -1.51 5.43
C SER A 74 -9.97 -1.51 4.67
N ARG A 75 -10.09 -0.69 3.62
CA ARG A 75 -11.31 -0.55 2.82
C ARG A 75 -11.52 -1.70 1.85
N HIS A 76 -10.48 -2.15 1.16
CA HIS A 76 -10.59 -3.11 0.06
C HIS A 76 -9.99 -4.49 0.36
N GLY A 77 -9.32 -4.66 1.50
CA GLY A 77 -8.74 -5.93 1.96
C GLY A 77 -9.71 -6.77 2.81
N ARG A 78 -11.02 -6.69 2.53
CA ARG A 78 -12.07 -7.44 3.24
C ARG A 78 -12.53 -8.62 2.40
N GLY A 79 -12.70 -9.77 3.05
CA GLY A 79 -13.14 -11.01 2.42
C GLY A 79 -12.09 -12.12 2.51
N THR A 80 -11.95 -12.90 1.44
CA THR A 80 -11.05 -14.05 1.38
C THR A 80 -9.73 -13.67 0.71
N VAL A 81 -8.61 -13.78 1.44
CA VAL A 81 -7.27 -13.67 0.85
C VAL A 81 -6.99 -14.93 0.03
N LEU A 82 -6.63 -14.75 -1.24
CA LEU A 82 -6.28 -15.84 -2.16
C LEU A 82 -4.78 -16.11 -2.10
N ARG A 83 -4.40 -17.39 -2.21
CA ARG A 83 -3.00 -17.77 -2.36
C ARG A 83 -2.54 -17.50 -3.79
N ALA A 84 -1.95 -16.34 -4.03
CA ALA A 84 -1.31 -16.02 -5.30
C ALA A 84 -0.03 -16.84 -5.49
N LEU A 85 0.16 -17.39 -6.70
CA LEU A 85 1.43 -17.98 -7.13
C LEU A 85 2.23 -16.90 -7.85
N VAL A 86 3.22 -16.33 -7.17
CA VAL A 86 3.97 -15.17 -7.66
C VAL A 86 5.35 -15.61 -8.15
N ASP A 87 5.60 -15.41 -9.43
CA ASP A 87 6.94 -15.39 -10.01
C ASP A 87 7.35 -13.94 -10.27
N SER A 88 8.53 -13.56 -9.81
CA SER A 88 9.00 -12.17 -9.81
C SER A 88 10.51 -12.14 -9.98
N PRO A 89 11.04 -11.16 -10.74
CA PRO A 89 12.45 -10.82 -10.65
C PRO A 89 12.88 -10.62 -9.19
N ARG A 90 14.15 -10.89 -8.92
CA ARG A 90 14.75 -10.78 -7.60
C ARG A 90 15.90 -9.81 -7.61
N TYR A 91 16.14 -9.17 -6.48
CA TYR A 91 17.27 -8.29 -6.25
C TYR A 91 17.94 -8.60 -4.92
N ASP A 92 19.21 -8.23 -4.82
CA ASP A 92 19.96 -8.31 -3.58
C ASP A 92 19.95 -6.97 -2.86
N SER A 93 19.83 -7.03 -1.54
CA SER A 93 19.98 -5.90 -0.64
C SER A 93 21.01 -6.24 0.43
N ALA A 94 21.54 -5.22 1.11
CA ALA A 94 22.48 -5.43 2.21
C ALA A 94 21.93 -6.36 3.30
N ALA A 95 20.61 -6.34 3.54
CA ALA A 95 19.96 -7.15 4.57
C ALA A 95 19.53 -8.55 4.08
N ARG A 96 19.32 -8.73 2.77
CA ARG A 96 18.76 -9.96 2.21
C ARG A 96 19.10 -10.12 0.74
N GLN A 97 19.63 -11.29 0.38
CA GLN A 97 19.78 -11.72 -1.01
C GLN A 97 18.50 -12.33 -1.57
N GLY A 98 18.27 -12.17 -2.88
CA GLY A 98 17.19 -12.78 -3.62
C GLY A 98 15.78 -12.34 -3.19
N ALA A 99 15.63 -11.10 -2.72
CA ALA A 99 14.32 -10.54 -2.36
C ALA A 99 13.47 -10.33 -3.63
N PRO A 100 12.18 -10.69 -3.62
CA PRO A 100 11.31 -10.45 -4.78
C PRO A 100 11.06 -8.96 -4.94
N VAL A 101 11.15 -8.49 -6.19
CA VAL A 101 10.81 -7.10 -6.57
C VAL A 101 9.32 -6.83 -6.34
N LEU A 102 8.45 -7.78 -6.66
CA LEU A 102 7.01 -7.68 -6.42
C LEU A 102 6.63 -8.21 -5.03
N ALA A 103 5.91 -7.41 -4.26
CA ALA A 103 5.04 -7.90 -3.19
C ALA A 103 3.59 -7.81 -3.66
N LEU A 104 2.81 -8.88 -3.50
CA LEU A 104 1.41 -8.95 -3.96
C LEU A 104 0.53 -9.62 -2.90
N ALA A 105 -0.66 -9.07 -2.67
CA ALA A 105 -1.77 -9.77 -2.03
C ALA A 105 -3.01 -9.67 -2.94
N ALA A 106 -3.78 -10.75 -3.00
CA ALA A 106 -5.02 -10.84 -3.77
C ALA A 106 -6.18 -11.13 -2.83
N VAL A 107 -7.22 -10.31 -2.86
CA VAL A 107 -8.38 -10.42 -1.98
C VAL A 107 -9.65 -10.49 -2.82
N ARG A 108 -10.45 -11.52 -2.59
CA ARG A 108 -11.80 -11.66 -3.15
C ARG A 108 -12.81 -11.19 -2.09
N PRO A 109 -13.59 -10.14 -2.36
CA PRO A 109 -14.67 -9.71 -1.47
C PRO A 109 -15.72 -10.80 -1.26
N ASP A 110 -16.35 -10.83 -0.08
CA ASP A 110 -17.40 -11.82 0.23
C ASP A 110 -18.75 -11.44 -0.40
N ASP A 111 -18.95 -10.16 -0.74
CA ASP A 111 -20.20 -9.63 -1.30
C ASP A 111 -20.31 -9.79 -2.82
N ASP A 112 -19.21 -10.10 -3.51
CA ASP A 112 -19.17 -10.30 -4.96
C ASP A 112 -18.03 -11.25 -5.37
N ALA A 113 -18.40 -12.48 -5.72
CA ALA A 113 -17.46 -13.53 -6.06
C ALA A 113 -16.69 -13.27 -7.38
N ALA A 114 -17.19 -12.37 -8.23
CA ALA A 114 -16.52 -11.96 -9.47
C ALA A 114 -15.47 -10.86 -9.23
N ARG A 115 -15.48 -10.20 -8.06
CA ARG A 115 -14.52 -9.15 -7.75
C ARG A 115 -13.17 -9.67 -7.28
N LEU A 116 -12.14 -8.96 -7.70
CA LEU A 116 -10.77 -9.18 -7.24
C LEU A 116 -10.09 -7.86 -6.96
N THR A 117 -9.53 -7.72 -5.75
CA THR A 117 -8.64 -6.61 -5.40
C THR A 117 -7.21 -7.11 -5.31
N LEU A 118 -6.30 -6.44 -6.02
CA LEU A 118 -4.87 -6.67 -5.96
C LEU A 118 -4.21 -5.51 -5.23
N PHE A 119 -3.39 -5.82 -4.24
CA PHE A 119 -2.48 -4.91 -3.58
C PHE A 119 -1.07 -5.25 -4.00
N ALA A 120 -0.35 -4.30 -4.59
CA ALA A 120 0.99 -4.54 -5.11
C ALA A 120 1.99 -3.47 -4.66
N VAL A 121 3.21 -3.89 -4.35
CA VAL A 121 4.37 -2.98 -4.22
C VAL A 121 5.40 -3.37 -5.26
N ASN A 122 5.82 -2.40 -6.08
CA ASN A 122 7.04 -2.49 -6.86
C ASN A 122 8.21 -1.95 -6.03
N ARG A 123 9.13 -2.84 -5.62
CA ARG A 123 10.31 -2.50 -4.82
C ARG A 123 11.51 -2.06 -5.66
N SER A 124 11.42 -2.14 -6.99
CA SER A 124 12.44 -1.56 -7.86
C SER A 124 12.42 -0.05 -7.71
N LEU A 125 13.57 0.55 -7.42
CA LEU A 125 13.67 2.00 -7.24
C LEU A 125 13.72 2.76 -8.58
N THR A 126 14.07 2.08 -9.67
CA THR A 126 14.32 2.70 -10.97
C THR A 126 13.47 2.13 -12.10
N GLU A 127 13.16 0.83 -12.05
CA GLU A 127 12.51 0.13 -13.15
C GLU A 127 11.00 -0.03 -12.95
N PRO A 128 10.17 0.28 -13.97
CA PRO A 128 8.78 -0.14 -13.97
C PRO A 128 8.70 -1.68 -14.01
N LEU A 129 7.62 -2.23 -13.45
CA LEU A 129 7.38 -3.66 -13.44
C LEU A 129 6.11 -3.99 -14.22
N ALA A 130 6.26 -4.70 -15.33
CA ALA A 130 5.15 -5.32 -16.03
C ALA A 130 4.69 -6.57 -15.25
N VAL A 131 3.41 -6.60 -14.91
CA VAL A 131 2.80 -7.71 -14.16
C VAL A 131 1.65 -8.29 -14.99
N GLU A 132 1.68 -9.61 -15.17
CA GLU A 132 0.58 -10.37 -15.76
C GLU A 132 -0.07 -11.22 -14.67
N VAL A 133 -1.38 -11.09 -14.53
CA VAL A 133 -2.19 -11.86 -13.60
C VAL A 133 -3.06 -12.83 -14.40
N ASP A 134 -2.82 -14.12 -14.22
CA ASP A 134 -3.67 -15.17 -14.76
C ASP A 134 -4.81 -15.46 -13.77
N ALA A 135 -6.00 -14.96 -14.08
CA ALA A 135 -7.18 -15.11 -13.25
C ALA A 135 -8.34 -15.73 -14.05
N ARG A 136 -8.03 -16.59 -15.02
CA ARG A 136 -9.01 -17.26 -15.90
C ARG A 136 -10.13 -18.01 -15.17
N SER A 137 -9.89 -18.43 -13.93
CA SER A 137 -10.91 -19.09 -13.09
C SER A 137 -12.03 -18.15 -12.61
N PHE A 138 -11.87 -16.83 -12.77
CA PHE A 138 -12.89 -15.83 -12.48
C PHE A 138 -13.68 -15.39 -13.72
N GLY A 139 -13.32 -15.87 -14.91
CA GLY A 139 -13.90 -15.43 -16.18
C GLY A 139 -13.25 -14.16 -16.72
N ASP A 140 -14.01 -13.41 -17.51
CA ASP A 140 -13.57 -12.12 -18.05
C ASP A 140 -13.73 -11.03 -17.00
N PHE A 141 -12.70 -10.20 -16.85
CA PHE A 141 -12.73 -9.05 -15.97
C PHE A 141 -12.93 -7.75 -16.74
N THR A 142 -13.43 -6.77 -16.00
CA THR A 142 -13.38 -5.35 -16.29
C THR A 142 -12.60 -4.67 -15.17
N ALA A 143 -11.81 -3.65 -15.51
CA ALA A 143 -11.12 -2.86 -14.50
C ALA A 143 -12.10 -1.84 -13.91
N ILE A 144 -12.30 -1.90 -12.59
CA ILE A 144 -13.07 -0.89 -11.84
C ILE A 144 -12.21 0.36 -11.65
N ASP A 145 -11.02 0.19 -11.06
CA ASP A 145 -10.02 1.25 -10.93
C ASP A 145 -8.60 0.70 -10.72
N HIS A 146 -7.63 1.60 -10.91
CA HIS A 146 -6.23 1.40 -10.58
C HIS A 146 -5.73 2.69 -9.89
N GLN A 147 -5.39 2.59 -8.61
CA GLN A 147 -4.85 3.68 -7.82
C GLN A 147 -3.37 3.42 -7.53
N VAL A 148 -2.53 4.41 -7.76
CA VAL A 148 -1.08 4.33 -7.51
C VAL A 148 -0.67 5.45 -6.56
N LEU A 149 0.01 5.07 -5.49
CA LEU A 149 0.77 5.97 -4.62
C LEU A 149 2.24 5.90 -5.06
N ARG A 150 2.78 7.02 -5.52
CA ARG A 150 4.20 7.19 -5.85
C ARG A 150 4.59 8.65 -5.75
N HIS A 151 5.88 8.90 -5.55
CA HIS A 151 6.47 10.23 -5.66
C HIS A 151 7.88 10.10 -6.26
N ALA A 152 8.34 11.13 -7.00
CA ALA A 152 9.66 11.08 -7.64
C ALA A 152 10.81 11.17 -6.61
N ASP A 153 10.57 11.86 -5.50
CA ASP A 153 11.42 11.90 -4.32
C ASP A 153 10.88 10.94 -3.25
N LEU A 154 11.70 9.95 -2.86
CA LEU A 154 11.36 8.98 -1.82
C LEU A 154 11.25 9.60 -0.44
N LEU A 155 11.94 10.73 -0.21
CA LEU A 155 11.95 11.45 1.06
C LEU A 155 10.79 12.46 1.18
N ALA A 156 9.92 12.55 0.17
CA ALA A 156 8.77 13.45 0.21
C ALA A 156 7.79 13.08 1.33
N THR A 157 7.40 14.07 2.12
CA THR A 157 6.47 13.95 3.26
C THR A 157 5.17 14.71 3.01
N ASN A 158 4.18 14.53 3.89
CA ASN A 158 2.98 15.38 3.97
C ASN A 158 3.02 16.21 5.25
N THR A 159 2.85 17.52 5.12
CA THR A 159 2.83 18.46 6.26
C THR A 159 1.45 19.10 6.43
N ALA A 160 1.27 19.94 7.46
CA ALA A 160 0.04 20.71 7.63
C ALA A 160 -0.21 21.69 6.47
N GLU A 161 0.85 22.25 5.87
CA GLU A 161 0.81 23.20 4.76
C GLU A 161 0.66 22.51 3.41
N ALA A 162 1.21 21.30 3.27
CA ALA A 162 1.15 20.50 2.05
C ALA A 162 0.62 19.08 2.35
N PRO A 163 -0.65 18.93 2.79
CA PRO A 163 -1.18 17.67 3.32
C PRO A 163 -1.39 16.59 2.25
N ASP A 164 -1.35 16.98 0.98
CA ASP A 164 -1.59 16.11 -0.17
C ASP A 164 -0.39 16.05 -1.14
N ASN A 165 0.82 16.37 -0.67
CA ASN A 165 2.05 16.29 -1.48
C ASN A 165 2.26 14.86 -2.02
N VAL A 166 2.01 13.87 -1.18
CA VAL A 166 2.04 12.44 -1.49
C VAL A 166 0.63 11.88 -1.24
N ARG A 167 -0.06 11.54 -2.33
CA ARG A 167 -1.40 10.92 -2.31
C ARG A 167 -1.60 9.96 -3.50
N PRO A 168 -2.51 8.99 -3.41
CA PRO A 168 -2.84 8.12 -4.52
C PRO A 168 -3.42 8.93 -5.69
N ALA A 169 -3.07 8.53 -6.90
CA ALA A 169 -3.64 9.04 -8.13
C ALA A 169 -4.18 7.88 -8.97
N ALA A 170 -5.20 8.16 -9.79
CA ALA A 170 -5.66 7.21 -10.78
C ALA A 170 -4.54 6.95 -11.81
N ALA A 171 -4.30 5.67 -12.10
CA ALA A 171 -3.40 5.22 -13.15
C ALA A 171 -4.19 4.59 -14.30
N GLN A 172 -3.50 4.26 -15.39
CA GLN A 172 -4.12 3.56 -16.50
C GLN A 172 -4.74 2.26 -15.99
N ALA A 173 -6.02 2.07 -16.32
CA ALA A 173 -6.75 0.87 -15.97
C ALA A 173 -6.01 -0.36 -16.48
N ALA A 174 -6.04 -1.43 -15.70
CA ALA A 174 -5.53 -2.71 -16.15
C ALA A 174 -6.24 -3.13 -17.44
N ARG A 175 -5.58 -3.96 -18.26
CA ARG A 175 -6.13 -4.45 -19.53
C ARG A 175 -6.47 -5.93 -19.40
N PRO A 176 -7.72 -6.28 -19.06
CA PRO A 176 -8.18 -7.65 -19.10
C PRO A 176 -8.36 -8.13 -20.54
N GLU A 177 -7.83 -9.32 -20.84
CA GLU A 177 -8.05 -10.00 -22.11
C GLU A 177 -8.00 -11.52 -21.87
N GLY A 178 -9.09 -12.23 -22.17
CA GLY A 178 -9.17 -13.70 -22.03
C GLY A 178 -8.83 -14.22 -20.62
N GLY A 179 -9.36 -13.56 -19.58
CA GLY A 179 -9.10 -13.89 -18.18
C GLY A 179 -7.66 -13.59 -17.68
N ARG A 180 -6.84 -12.89 -18.49
CA ARG A 180 -5.54 -12.36 -18.07
C ARG A 180 -5.64 -10.86 -17.85
N VAL A 181 -4.95 -10.34 -16.85
CA VAL A 181 -4.89 -8.90 -16.57
C VAL A 181 -3.45 -8.44 -16.65
N ARG A 182 -3.19 -7.47 -17.53
CA ARG A 182 -1.87 -6.82 -17.64
C ARG A 182 -1.90 -5.45 -16.97
N LEU A 183 -0.91 -5.20 -16.13
CA LEU A 183 -0.68 -3.94 -15.43
C LEU A 183 0.79 -3.57 -15.44
N GLU A 184 1.07 -2.28 -15.48
CA GLU A 184 2.41 -1.72 -15.31
C GLU A 184 2.45 -0.98 -13.97
N LEU A 185 3.39 -1.39 -13.11
CA LEU A 185 3.63 -0.78 -11.82
C LEU A 185 4.83 0.16 -11.94
N PRO A 186 4.67 1.48 -11.69
CA PRO A 186 5.80 2.40 -11.69
C PRO A 186 6.89 1.98 -10.69
N PRO A 187 8.14 2.44 -10.85
CA PRO A 187 9.17 2.27 -9.83
C PRO A 187 8.69 2.80 -8.47
N ALA A 188 9.15 2.16 -7.39
CA ALA A 188 8.92 2.57 -6.01
C ALA A 188 7.46 2.98 -5.74
N SER A 189 6.53 2.06 -6.02
CA SER A 189 5.10 2.37 -5.99
C SER A 189 4.29 1.35 -5.19
N TRP A 190 3.21 1.86 -4.59
CA TRP A 190 2.14 1.07 -4.02
C TRP A 190 0.91 1.19 -4.93
N SER A 191 0.30 0.07 -5.31
CA SER A 191 -0.80 0.02 -6.25
C SER A 191 -1.97 -0.80 -5.72
N VAL A 192 -3.18 -0.29 -5.96
CA VAL A 192 -4.44 -0.98 -5.69
C VAL A 192 -5.22 -1.09 -6.99
N VAL A 193 -5.44 -2.32 -7.45
CA VAL A 193 -6.19 -2.61 -8.67
C VAL A 193 -7.45 -3.36 -8.30
N ARG A 194 -8.62 -2.86 -8.71
CA ARG A 194 -9.91 -3.52 -8.48
C ARG A 194 -10.51 -3.96 -9.81
N LEU A 195 -10.99 -5.20 -9.84
CA LEU A 195 -11.52 -5.88 -11.01
C LEU A 195 -12.91 -6.44 -10.68
N SER A 196 -13.78 -6.55 -11.69
CA SER A 196 -15.10 -7.22 -11.65
C SER A 196 -15.46 -7.92 -12.94
#